data_AF-A0A352UMP9-F1
#
_entry.id   AF-A0A352UMP9-F1
#
_cell.length_a   1.000
_cell.length_b   1.000
_cell.length_c   1.000
_cell.angle_alpha   90.00
_cell.angle_beta   90.00
_cell.angle_gamma   90.00
#
_symmetry.space_group_name_H-M   'P 1'
#
loop_
_entity.id
_entity.type
_entity.pdbx_description
1 polymer ?
#
loop_
_entity_poly.entity_id
_entity_poly.type
_entity_poly.pdbx_seq_one_letter_code
_entity_poly.pdbx_strand_id
1 'polypeptide(L)'
;EIARVIQILSRRTKNNPVLIGEPGVGKTAVAEGLAQRVAKGQVPDTLRGHRIVTLDIASMLAGTKYRGDFEERIKSVLKEVQ
;
A
#
# COMPACT_ATOMS: atom_id res chain seq x y z
N GLU A 1 6.90 1.41 -14.84
CA GLU A 1 5.95 1.24 -13.71
C GLU A 1 6.21 2.06 -12.45
N ILE A 2 7.32 1.89 -11.72
CA ILE A 2 7.51 2.59 -10.42
C ILE A 2 7.36 4.12 -10.55
N ALA A 3 7.92 4.73 -11.60
CA ALA A 3 7.77 6.17 -11.86
C ALA A 3 6.29 6.60 -12.05
N ARG A 4 5.47 5.74 -12.67
CA ARG A 4 4.03 5.98 -12.86
C ARG A 4 3.28 5.87 -11.52
N VAL A 5 3.65 4.91 -10.67
CA VAL A 5 3.10 4.77 -9.32
C VAL A 5 3.40 6.02 -8.48
N ILE A 6 4.66 6.49 -8.50
CA ILE A 6 5.08 7.75 -7.84
C ILE A 6 4.27 8.93 -8.36
N GLN A 7 4.10 9.03 -9.69
CA GLN A 7 3.33 10.11 -10.30
C GLN A 7 1.87 10.09 -9.84
N ILE A 8 1.23 8.93 -9.78
CA ILE A 8 -0.17 8.79 -9.34
C ILE A 8 -0.30 9.16 -7.87
N LEU A 9 0.56 8.63 -7.00
CA LEU A 9 0.56 8.92 -5.56
C LEU A 9 0.76 10.42 -5.26
N SER A 10 1.47 11.14 -6.14
CA SER A 10 1.73 12.57 -5.99
C SER A 10 0.59 13.48 -6.47
N ARG A 11 -0.51 12.92 -6.99
CA ARG A 11 -1.68 13.71 -7.44
C ARG A 11 -2.48 14.22 -6.25
N ARG A 12 -3.18 15.36 -6.43
CA ARG A 12 -4.13 15.87 -5.44
C ARG A 12 -5.41 15.03 -5.34
N THR A 13 -5.84 14.43 -6.44
CA THR A 13 -7.05 13.59 -6.52
C THR A 13 -6.74 12.31 -7.30
N LYS A 14 -7.50 11.25 -7.01
CA LYS A 14 -7.29 9.90 -7.61
C LYS A 14 -5.82 9.45 -7.47
N ASN A 15 -5.29 9.59 -6.26
CA ASN A 15 -3.90 9.28 -5.91
C ASN A 15 -3.68 7.83 -5.46
N ASN A 16 -4.65 6.95 -5.69
CA ASN A 16 -4.56 5.53 -5.32
C ASN A 16 -4.25 4.69 -6.58
N PRO A 17 -2.98 4.30 -6.81
CA PRO A 17 -2.63 3.45 -7.95
C PRO A 17 -3.11 2.01 -7.74
N VAL A 18 -3.58 1.38 -8.81
CA VAL A 18 -3.90 -0.05 -8.85
C VAL A 18 -3.08 -0.74 -9.94
N LEU A 19 -2.37 -1.81 -9.58
CA LEU A 19 -1.54 -2.58 -10.50
C LEU A 19 -2.33 -3.76 -11.07
N ILE A 20 -2.65 -3.69 -12.36
CA ILE A 20 -3.44 -4.70 -13.08
C ILE A 20 -2.52 -5.46 -14.04
N GLY A 21 -2.75 -6.77 -14.18
CA GLY A 21 -1.93 -7.67 -15.00
C GLY A 21 -2.12 -9.13 -14.61
N GLU A 22 -1.47 -10.04 -15.32
CA GLU A 22 -1.53 -11.47 -14.99
C GLU A 22 -0.81 -11.81 -13.67
N PRO A 23 -1.11 -12.94 -13.03
CA PRO A 23 -0.31 -13.43 -11.90
C PRO A 23 1.16 -13.64 -12.31
N GLY A 24 2.10 -13.36 -11.40
CA GLY A 24 3.53 -13.61 -11.65
C GLY A 24 4.28 -12.51 -12.42
N VAL A 25 3.61 -11.50 -12.97
CA VAL A 25 4.26 -10.40 -13.73
C VAL A 25 5.06 -9.39 -12.88
N GLY A 26 5.24 -9.66 -11.58
CA GLY A 26 6.05 -8.81 -10.71
C GLY A 26 5.34 -7.60 -10.10
N LYS A 27 4.02 -7.62 -9.93
CA LYS A 27 3.27 -6.52 -9.25
C LYS A 27 3.82 -6.20 -7.86
N THR A 28 4.17 -7.23 -7.08
CA THR A 28 4.80 -7.08 -5.76
C THR A 28 6.16 -6.39 -5.87
N ALA A 29 6.97 -6.76 -6.87
CA ALA A 29 8.28 -6.16 -7.10
C ALA A 29 8.19 -4.65 -7.41
N VAL A 30 7.09 -4.18 -8.03
CA VAL A 30 6.85 -2.74 -8.22
C VAL A 30 6.64 -2.03 -6.87
N ALA A 31 5.89 -2.63 -5.93
CA ALA A 31 5.67 -2.07 -4.61
C ALA A 31 6.95 -2.07 -3.75
N GLU A 32 7.73 -3.16 -3.80
CA GLU A 32 9.03 -3.25 -3.12
C GLU A 32 10.04 -2.25 -3.69
N GLY A 33 10.08 -2.10 -5.02
CA GLY A 33 10.92 -1.11 -5.68
C GLY A 33 10.52 0.33 -5.35
N LEU A 34 9.22 0.60 -5.15
CA LEU A 34 8.75 1.88 -4.61
C LEU A 34 9.28 2.09 -3.17
N ALA A 35 9.15 1.09 -2.30
CA ALA A 35 9.64 1.16 -0.92
C ALA A 35 11.14 1.45 -0.86
N GLN A 36 11.94 0.79 -1.69
CA GLN A 36 13.37 1.07 -1.80
C GLN A 36 13.66 2.51 -2.23
N ARG A 37 12.91 3.07 -3.18
CA ARG A 37 13.09 4.47 -3.60
C ARG A 37 12.72 5.47 -2.51
N VAL A 38 11.64 5.22 -1.79
CA VAL A 38 11.24 6.06 -0.65
C VAL A 38 12.33 6.04 0.43
N ALA A 39 12.84 4.86 0.79
CA ALA A 39 13.93 4.70 1.76
C ALA A 39 15.23 5.41 1.31
N LYS A 40 15.55 5.39 0.01
CA LYS A 40 16.72 6.09 -0.57
C LYS A 40 16.49 7.59 -0.80
N GLY A 41 15.30 8.13 -0.50
CA GLY A 41 14.94 9.52 -0.80
C GLY A 41 14.81 9.85 -2.30
N GLN A 42 14.75 8.82 -3.17
CA GLN A 42 14.63 8.93 -4.63
C GLN A 42 13.17 9.10 -5.08
N VAL A 43 12.43 9.94 -4.36
CA VAL A 43 11.02 10.25 -4.59
C VAL A 43 10.78 11.76 -4.38
N PRO A 44 9.71 12.33 -4.95
CA PRO A 44 9.31 13.71 -4.68
C PRO A 44 9.09 13.96 -3.19
N ASP A 45 9.19 15.22 -2.77
CA ASP A 45 9.02 15.63 -1.37
C ASP A 45 7.66 15.17 -0.79
N THR A 46 6.62 15.08 -1.63
CA THR A 46 5.29 14.57 -1.26
C THR A 46 5.30 13.13 -0.73
N LEU A 47 6.29 12.32 -1.09
CA LEU A 47 6.40 10.91 -0.67
C LEU A 47 7.62 10.65 0.21
N ARG A 48 8.47 11.65 0.45
CA ARG A 48 9.66 11.50 1.29
C ARG A 48 9.23 11.24 2.75
N GLY A 49 9.97 10.38 3.44
CA GLY A 49 9.73 10.07 4.85
C GLY A 49 8.46 9.24 5.13
N HIS A 50 7.68 8.88 4.11
CA HIS A 50 6.50 8.05 4.29
C HIS A 50 6.89 6.59 4.51
N ARG A 51 6.17 5.90 5.41
CA ARG A 51 6.34 4.47 5.65
C ARG A 51 5.41 3.67 4.73
N ILE A 52 5.98 2.76 3.96
CA ILE A 52 5.20 1.81 3.15
C ILE A 52 4.98 0.54 3.96
N VAL A 53 3.72 0.13 4.07
CA VAL A 53 3.29 -1.06 4.81
C VAL A 53 2.49 -1.98 3.91
N THR A 54 2.65 -3.28 4.10
CA THR A 54 1.84 -4.30 3.43
C THR A 54 0.70 -4.70 4.35
N LEU A 55 -0.53 -4.70 3.83
CA LEU A 55 -1.70 -5.19 4.55
C LEU A 55 -1.99 -6.62 4.10
N ASP A 56 -1.80 -7.60 4.98
CA ASP A 56 -2.15 -9.00 4.73
C ASP A 56 -3.55 -9.31 5.23
N ILE A 57 -4.50 -9.43 4.29
CA ILE A 57 -5.90 -9.74 4.56
C ILE A 57 -6.06 -11.14 5.18
N ALA A 58 -5.25 -12.11 4.77
CA ALA A 58 -5.35 -13.48 5.29
C ALA A 58 -5.04 -13.53 6.79
N SER A 59 -3.96 -12.84 7.20
CA SER A 59 -3.62 -12.67 8.62
C SER A 59 -4.68 -11.90 9.41
N MET A 60 -5.37 -10.94 8.78
CA MET A 60 -6.47 -10.22 9.45
C MET A 60 -7.70 -11.09 9.71
N LEU A 61 -7.97 -12.06 8.83
CA LEU A 61 -9.05 -13.04 8.98
C LEU A 61 -8.69 -14.16 9.95
N ALA A 62 -7.39 -14.44 10.15
CA ALA A 62 -6.96 -15.46 11.09
C ALA A 62 -7.43 -15.11 12.53
N GLY A 63 -8.16 -16.06 13.14
CA GLY A 63 -8.66 -15.94 14.50
C GLY A 63 -9.92 -15.10 14.68
N THR A 64 -10.56 -14.62 13.60
CA THR A 64 -11.90 -14.02 13.70
C THR A 64 -12.92 -15.14 13.87
N LYS A 65 -13.63 -15.16 15.01
CA LYS A 65 -14.64 -16.19 15.32
C LYS A 65 -16.05 -15.67 15.14
N TYR A 66 -16.24 -14.35 15.25
CA TYR A 66 -17.54 -13.72 15.22
C TYR A 66 -17.70 -12.84 13.98
N ARG A 67 -18.95 -12.70 13.53
CA ARG A 67 -19.31 -11.79 12.45
C ARG A 67 -19.05 -10.35 12.93
N GLY A 68 -18.22 -9.61 12.21
CA GLY A 68 -17.87 -8.23 12.53
C GLY A 68 -16.42 -8.02 12.98
N ASP A 69 -15.75 -9.04 13.52
CA ASP A 69 -14.36 -8.95 14.00
C ASP A 69 -13.40 -8.44 12.91
N PHE A 70 -13.60 -8.87 11.67
CA PHE A 70 -12.81 -8.43 10.52
C PHE A 70 -12.99 -6.94 10.21
N GLU A 71 -14.23 -6.45 10.23
CA GLU A 71 -14.54 -5.04 9.98
C GLU A 71 -13.95 -4.15 11.06
N GLU A 72 -14.02 -4.57 12.33
CA GLU A 72 -13.39 -3.83 13.45
C GLU A 72 -11.87 -3.76 13.29
N ARG A 73 -11.22 -4.86 12.90
CA ARG A 73 -9.78 -4.88 12.62
C ARG A 73 -9.40 -3.94 11.49
N ILE A 74 -10.14 -3.93 10.37
CA ILE A 74 -9.90 -2.97 9.27
C ILE A 74 -10.05 -1.53 9.77
N LYS A 75 -11.13 -1.24 10.51
CA LYS A 75 -11.34 0.11 11.06
C LYS A 75 -10.20 0.55 11.96
N SER A 76 -9.66 -0.35 12.78
CA SER A 76 -8.50 -0.07 13.62
C SER A 76 -7.26 0.26 12.80
N VAL A 77 -6.95 -0.54 11.77
CA VAL A 77 -5.81 -0.30 10.89
C VAL A 77 -5.95 1.03 10.14
N LEU A 78 -7.14 1.33 9.61
CA LEU A 78 -7.39 2.60 8.93
C LEU A 78 -7.23 3.81 9.86
N LYS A 79 -7.58 3.67 11.14
CA LYS A 79 -7.35 4.73 12.15
C LYS A 79 -5.88 4.95 12.47
N GLU A 80 -5.04 3.92 12.39
CA GLU A 80 -3.59 4.05 12.65
C GLU A 80 -2.83 4.70 11.49
N VAL A 81 -3.38 4.63 10.27
CA VAL A 81 -2.79 5.17 9.05
C VAL A 81 -3.27 6.60 8.74
N GLN A 82 -4.35 7.05 9.40
CA GLN A 82 -4.90 8.42 9.30
C GLN A 82 -4.03 9.43 10.06
#